data_AF-A0A9N8EG58-F1
#
_entry.id   AF-A0A9N8EG58-F1
#
_cell.length_a   1.000
_cell.length_b   1.000
_cell.length_c   1.000
_cell.angle_alpha   90.00
_cell.angle_beta   90.00
_cell.angle_gamma   90.00
#
_symmetry.space_group_name_H-M   'P 1'
#
loop_
_entity.id
_entity.type
_entity.pdbx_description
1 polymer ?
#
loop_
_entity_poly.entity_id
_entity_poly.type
_entity_poly.pdbx_seq_one_letter_code
_entity_poly.pdbx_strand_id
1 'polypeptide(L)'
;MVLVSIIGGHVLLLLLCASRVSGFAISPSTFGPRENNGVTSKRLLPIWSSSGDDESSDGSSIDAMRQMLEGSWNSEMMGLLPADPEDAANEAGGSLMTAKERGQNVVMINLLLPSYDITMGSNVYDEVEAVNFCVALSKFLDETDSADDSKKEELDDFRQQLMADWGEDEPEDEPSDEVQGDISDSEELPAESEPPQPEAEAEPSFRMASMFGDATFKKGPDMFDKVIEAVSFNAQPNEDEDTLVILSASSEEETIGVRALVAKFEKTKTILLVNCQFNPVPRELMKAETIYYLLPLVAKPKEASTQSEGSMEQPKVVVLRRFPRDFEVYMDFGKGFELTESVGVNQVGRTGPTLEWVAGRVKRQMDARSF
;
A
#
# COMPACT_ATOMS: atom_id res chain seq x y z
N MET A 1 12.77 -32.26 -2.61
CA MET A 1 12.59 -31.26 -1.56
C MET A 1 13.48 -30.10 -1.96
N VAL A 2 12.93 -29.12 -2.67
CA VAL A 2 13.71 -28.03 -3.27
C VAL A 2 13.54 -26.83 -2.36
N LEU A 3 14.59 -26.52 -1.60
CA LEU A 3 14.74 -25.23 -0.95
C LEU A 3 15.24 -24.29 -2.07
N VAL A 4 14.37 -23.39 -2.55
CA VAL A 4 14.79 -22.27 -3.38
C VAL A 4 14.85 -21.08 -2.44
N SER A 5 16.08 -20.68 -2.08
CA SER A 5 16.37 -19.39 -1.47
C SER A 5 16.61 -18.43 -2.63
N ILE A 6 15.74 -17.44 -2.80
CA ILE A 6 16.02 -16.24 -3.60
C ILE A 6 15.86 -15.10 -2.61
N ILE A 7 16.95 -14.35 -2.46
CA ILE A 7 17.17 -13.30 -1.47
C ILE A 7 17.63 -12.08 -2.27
N GLY A 8 17.03 -10.93 -1.99
CA GLY A 8 17.26 -9.65 -2.67
C GLY A 8 16.04 -9.19 -3.46
N GLY A 9 15.03 -8.65 -2.78
CA GLY A 9 13.82 -8.14 -3.43
C GLY A 9 14.11 -6.83 -4.17
N HIS A 10 13.97 -6.82 -5.50
CA HIS A 10 13.89 -5.57 -6.26
C HIS A 10 12.42 -5.19 -6.46
N VAL A 11 12.11 -3.89 -6.54
CA VAL A 11 10.72 -3.40 -6.66
C VAL A 11 10.49 -2.71 -8.00
N LEU A 12 9.50 -3.18 -8.74
CA LEU A 12 8.99 -2.50 -9.94
C LEU A 12 7.80 -1.61 -9.56
N LEU A 13 7.98 -0.30 -9.67
CA LEU A 13 6.92 0.68 -9.56
C LEU A 13 6.34 1.01 -10.94
N LEU A 14 5.11 0.58 -11.18
CA LEU A 14 4.38 0.93 -12.40
C LEU A 14 3.59 2.21 -12.17
N LEU A 15 4.10 3.30 -12.76
CA LEU A 15 3.35 4.54 -12.88
C LEU A 15 2.38 4.47 -14.04
N LEU A 16 1.16 4.92 -13.80
CA LEU A 16 0.22 5.20 -14.84
C LEU A 16 0.32 6.70 -15.12
N CYS A 17 1.12 7.07 -16.12
CA CYS A 17 1.20 8.47 -16.55
C CYS A 17 -0.21 8.92 -16.93
N ALA A 18 -0.78 9.79 -16.11
CA ALA A 18 -1.97 10.56 -16.42
C ALA A 18 -1.63 11.58 -17.52
N SER A 19 -1.33 11.12 -18.74
CA SER A 19 -1.13 11.98 -19.93
C SER A 19 -2.44 12.62 -20.41
N ARG A 20 -3.34 13.02 -19.49
CA ARG A 20 -4.60 13.69 -19.78
C ARG A 20 -4.92 14.80 -18.76
N VAL A 21 -3.97 15.70 -18.51
CA VAL A 21 -4.33 17.08 -18.15
C VAL A 21 -4.78 17.81 -19.42
N SER A 22 -5.99 17.48 -19.89
CA SER A 22 -6.79 18.37 -20.75
C SER A 22 -8.26 17.95 -20.73
N GLY A 23 -9.01 18.56 -19.81
CA GLY A 23 -10.41 18.92 -20.05
C GLY A 23 -11.45 17.80 -20.09
N PHE A 24 -11.34 16.76 -19.26
CA PHE A 24 -12.48 15.89 -18.98
C PHE A 24 -13.04 16.21 -17.59
N ALA A 25 -14.01 17.13 -17.55
CA ALA A 25 -14.95 17.19 -16.44
C ALA A 25 -15.65 15.83 -16.37
N ILE A 26 -15.36 15.07 -15.32
CA ILE A 26 -16.16 13.89 -14.98
C ILE A 26 -17.54 14.44 -14.62
N SER A 27 -18.46 14.39 -15.59
CA SER A 27 -19.85 14.72 -15.35
C SER A 27 -20.35 13.77 -14.25
N PRO A 28 -20.87 14.27 -13.12
CA PRO A 28 -21.37 13.41 -12.06
C PRO A 28 -22.48 12.56 -12.67
N SER A 29 -22.21 11.26 -12.80
CA SER A 29 -23.10 10.34 -13.48
C SER A 29 -24.51 10.48 -12.93
N THR A 30 -25.43 10.67 -13.87
CA THR A 30 -26.85 10.96 -13.71
C THR A 30 -27.53 9.81 -12.96
N PHE A 31 -27.58 9.90 -11.64
CA PHE A 31 -28.51 9.11 -10.84
C PHE A 31 -29.92 9.68 -11.07
N GLY A 32 -30.65 9.08 -12.01
CA GLY A 32 -32.06 9.39 -12.21
C GLY A 32 -32.83 9.19 -10.89
N PRO A 33 -33.70 10.12 -10.47
CA PRO A 33 -34.45 9.97 -9.24
C PRO A 33 -35.44 8.82 -9.42
N ARG A 34 -35.11 7.65 -8.90
CA ARG A 34 -36.11 6.61 -8.66
C ARG A 34 -36.82 7.02 -7.37
N GLU A 35 -38.00 7.62 -7.52
CA GLU A 35 -38.92 7.94 -6.43
C GLU A 35 -39.27 6.65 -5.67
N ASN A 36 -38.51 6.36 -4.62
CA ASN A 36 -38.88 5.39 -3.60
C ASN A 36 -39.27 6.16 -2.35
N ASN A 37 -40.50 5.92 -1.90
CA ASN A 37 -41.18 6.57 -0.80
C ASN A 37 -40.33 6.59 0.50
N GLY A 38 -40.11 7.78 1.05
CA GLY A 38 -40.37 8.05 2.46
C GLY A 38 -39.36 7.59 3.52
N VAL A 39 -38.07 7.51 3.24
CA VAL A 39 -37.04 7.42 4.30
C VAL A 39 -36.01 8.53 4.13
N THR A 40 -35.96 9.44 5.09
CA THR A 40 -34.98 10.54 5.19
C THR A 40 -33.57 9.97 5.40
N SER A 41 -32.92 9.61 4.29
CA SER A 41 -31.53 9.12 4.27
C SER A 41 -30.55 10.29 4.28
N LYS A 42 -29.78 10.42 5.36
CA LYS A 42 -28.65 11.36 5.50
C LYS A 42 -27.56 10.96 4.50
N ARG A 43 -26.99 11.92 3.75
CA ARG A 43 -25.86 11.64 2.84
C ARG A 43 -24.56 11.80 3.62
N LEU A 44 -23.72 10.77 3.63
CA LEU A 44 -22.31 10.97 3.92
C LEU A 44 -21.70 11.59 2.67
N LEU A 45 -21.09 12.75 2.86
CA LEU A 45 -20.27 13.36 1.84
C LEU A 45 -18.83 13.22 2.32
N PRO A 46 -17.89 12.96 1.42
CA PRO A 46 -16.50 13.21 1.72
C PRO A 46 -16.32 14.66 2.21
N ILE A 47 -15.40 14.87 3.14
CA ILE A 47 -15.26 16.11 3.91
C ILE A 47 -15.20 17.35 3.00
N TRP A 48 -14.55 17.20 1.86
CA TRP A 48 -14.22 18.25 0.89
C TRP A 48 -15.27 18.53 -0.17
N SER A 49 -16.41 17.81 -0.24
CA SER A 49 -17.48 18.12 -1.23
C SER A 49 -18.27 19.40 -0.90
N SER A 50 -17.63 20.39 -0.27
CA SER A 50 -18.25 21.68 0.06
C SER A 50 -18.60 22.42 -1.23
N SER A 51 -19.89 22.55 -1.49
CA SER A 51 -20.48 23.06 -2.73
C SER A 51 -20.49 24.60 -2.78
N GLY A 52 -19.31 25.22 -2.66
CA GLY A 52 -19.16 26.67 -2.84
C GLY A 52 -18.20 26.93 -3.99
N ASP A 53 -18.70 27.54 -5.07
CA ASP A 53 -17.97 27.90 -6.30
C ASP A 53 -16.88 28.99 -6.10
N ASP A 54 -16.27 29.08 -4.92
CA ASP A 54 -15.18 30.01 -4.64
C ASP A 54 -13.83 29.38 -5.04
N GLU A 55 -13.45 29.56 -6.31
CA GLU A 55 -12.24 29.04 -6.97
C GLU A 55 -10.89 29.58 -6.43
N SER A 56 -10.76 29.92 -5.13
CA SER A 56 -9.55 30.61 -4.63
C SER A 56 -8.95 30.13 -3.31
N SER A 57 -9.28 28.92 -2.81
CA SER A 57 -8.63 28.43 -1.58
C SER A 57 -8.47 26.92 -1.45
N ASP A 58 -7.96 26.24 -2.49
CA ASP A 58 -7.80 24.77 -2.52
C ASP A 58 -6.85 24.22 -1.43
N GLY A 59 -5.81 24.97 -1.05
CA GLY A 59 -4.89 24.55 0.02
C GLY A 59 -5.51 24.54 1.43
N SER A 60 -6.47 25.43 1.70
CA SER A 60 -7.04 25.58 3.04
C SER A 60 -7.88 24.37 3.48
N SER A 61 -8.48 23.67 2.51
CA SER A 61 -9.39 22.54 2.77
C SER A 61 -8.64 21.29 3.23
N ILE A 62 -7.50 20.99 2.61
CA ILE A 62 -6.65 19.84 2.95
C ILE A 62 -6.04 20.04 4.34
N ASP A 63 -5.48 21.23 4.61
CA ASP A 63 -4.90 21.57 5.91
C ASP A 63 -5.96 21.53 7.02
N ALA A 64 -7.17 22.02 6.75
CA ALA A 64 -8.28 21.93 7.72
C ALA A 64 -8.65 20.48 8.04
N MET A 65 -8.61 19.58 7.05
CA MET A 65 -8.86 18.15 7.30
C MET A 65 -7.73 17.49 8.07
N ARG A 66 -6.48 17.80 7.73
CA ARG A 66 -5.31 17.30 8.45
C ARG A 66 -5.37 17.73 9.92
N GLN A 67 -5.56 19.02 10.18
CA GLN A 67 -5.74 19.56 11.53
C GLN A 67 -6.93 18.94 12.25
N MET A 68 -8.02 18.68 11.53
CA MET A 68 -9.21 18.03 12.08
C MET A 68 -8.91 16.59 12.54
N LEU A 69 -8.15 15.83 11.76
CA LEU A 69 -7.73 14.48 12.10
C LEU A 69 -6.75 14.51 13.27
N GLU A 70 -5.67 15.29 13.16
CA GLU A 70 -4.62 15.42 14.18
C GLU A 70 -5.18 15.82 15.55
N GLY A 71 -6.13 16.77 15.58
CA GLY A 71 -6.72 17.24 16.83
C GLY A 71 -7.59 16.21 17.56
N SER A 72 -8.07 15.19 16.85
CA SER A 72 -8.99 14.16 17.38
C SER A 72 -8.39 12.76 17.39
N TRP A 73 -7.21 12.57 16.81
CA TRP A 73 -6.60 11.26 16.61
C TRP A 73 -6.14 10.64 17.92
N ASN A 74 -6.42 9.35 18.10
CA ASN A 74 -5.96 8.57 19.24
C ASN A 74 -4.90 7.57 18.78
N SER A 75 -3.63 7.92 18.92
CA SER A 75 -2.52 7.08 18.44
C SER A 75 -2.39 5.75 19.16
N GLU A 76 -2.90 5.62 20.39
CA GLU A 76 -2.89 4.35 21.12
C GLU A 76 -3.87 3.35 20.52
N MET A 77 -5.07 3.81 20.14
CA MET A 77 -6.13 2.95 19.59
C MET A 77 -6.04 2.79 18.07
N MET A 78 -5.75 3.88 17.37
CA MET A 78 -5.79 3.97 15.91
C MET A 78 -4.41 3.81 15.26
N GLY A 79 -3.33 3.79 16.06
CA GLY A 79 -1.93 3.80 15.62
C GLY A 79 -1.50 5.16 15.06
N LEU A 80 -0.37 5.27 14.36
CA LEU A 80 0.11 6.59 13.90
C LEU A 80 -0.77 7.14 12.77
N LEU A 81 -1.12 8.43 12.85
CA LEU A 81 -1.74 9.13 11.72
C LEU A 81 -0.62 9.41 10.71
N PRO A 82 -0.74 8.97 9.45
CA PRO A 82 0.27 9.27 8.44
C PRO A 82 0.33 10.77 8.15
N ALA A 83 1.32 11.45 8.73
CA ALA A 83 1.56 12.88 8.51
C ALA A 83 2.37 13.11 7.21
N ASP A 84 3.15 12.11 6.81
CA ASP A 84 3.98 12.10 5.61
C ASP A 84 3.94 10.72 4.93
N PRO A 85 4.51 10.61 3.70
CA PRO A 85 4.51 9.35 2.97
C PRO A 85 5.31 8.22 3.64
N GLU A 86 6.32 8.54 4.46
CA GLU A 86 7.15 7.55 5.15
C GLU A 86 6.37 6.90 6.30
N ASP A 87 5.69 7.70 7.11
CA ASP A 87 4.79 7.22 8.16
C ASP A 87 3.67 6.33 7.59
N ALA A 88 3.06 6.76 6.47
CA ALA A 88 2.07 5.96 5.76
C ALA A 88 2.64 4.62 5.29
N ALA A 89 3.84 4.64 4.71
CA ALA A 89 4.52 3.46 4.21
C ALA A 89 4.87 2.47 5.33
N ASN A 90 5.36 2.97 6.47
CA ASN A 90 5.68 2.15 7.64
C ASN A 90 4.44 1.42 8.19
N GLU A 91 3.32 2.14 8.33
CA GLU A 91 2.05 1.57 8.81
C GLU A 91 1.44 0.56 7.83
N ALA A 92 1.49 0.87 6.53
CA ALA A 92 1.06 -0.06 5.48
C ALA A 92 2.00 -1.28 5.39
N GLY A 93 3.31 -1.07 5.53
CA GLY A 93 4.37 -2.08 5.48
C GLY A 93 4.22 -3.15 6.56
N GLY A 94 3.92 -2.76 7.81
CA GLY A 94 3.62 -3.73 8.87
C GLY A 94 2.40 -4.61 8.56
N SER A 95 1.35 -4.02 7.99
CA SER A 95 0.15 -4.75 7.54
C SER A 95 0.47 -5.67 6.35
N LEU A 96 1.36 -5.24 5.45
CA LEU A 96 1.81 -5.97 4.27
C LEU A 96 2.62 -7.21 4.66
N MET A 97 3.59 -7.09 5.56
CA MET A 97 4.38 -8.24 6.02
C MET A 97 3.50 -9.31 6.66
N THR A 98 2.55 -8.90 7.51
CA THR A 98 1.58 -9.82 8.10
C THR A 98 0.71 -10.52 7.04
N ALA A 99 0.39 -9.83 5.93
CA ALA A 99 -0.35 -10.42 4.83
C ALA A 99 0.51 -11.39 3.98
N LYS A 100 1.79 -11.04 3.73
CA LYS A 100 2.80 -11.88 3.05
C LYS A 100 3.01 -13.19 3.81
N GLU A 101 3.17 -13.13 5.14
CA GLU A 101 3.26 -14.31 6.01
C GLU A 101 2.04 -15.25 5.91
N ARG A 102 0.86 -14.69 5.59
CA ARG A 102 -0.38 -15.45 5.37
C ARG A 102 -0.59 -15.86 3.91
N GLY A 103 0.45 -15.75 3.07
CA GLY A 103 0.43 -16.14 1.66
C GLY A 103 -0.48 -15.27 0.79
N GLN A 104 -0.72 -14.00 1.16
CA GLN A 104 -1.42 -13.06 0.29
C GLN A 104 -0.44 -12.42 -0.68
N ASN A 105 -0.53 -12.80 -1.96
CA ASN A 105 0.34 -12.26 -3.01
C ASN A 105 -0.25 -11.02 -3.70
N VAL A 106 -1.57 -10.82 -3.63
CA VAL A 106 -2.24 -9.67 -4.25
C VAL A 106 -2.96 -8.91 -3.15
N VAL A 107 -2.58 -7.66 -2.95
CA VAL A 107 -3.08 -6.84 -1.84
C VAL A 107 -3.43 -5.44 -2.31
N MET A 108 -4.37 -4.81 -1.62
CA MET A 108 -4.83 -3.46 -1.88
C MET A 108 -4.50 -2.54 -0.70
N ILE A 109 -4.01 -1.35 -1.01
CA ILE A 109 -3.74 -0.26 -0.09
C ILE A 109 -4.59 0.91 -0.54
N ASN A 110 -5.56 1.30 0.27
CA ASN A 110 -6.49 2.40 -0.04
C ASN A 110 -6.30 3.54 0.95
N LEU A 111 -5.37 4.43 0.63
CA LEU A 111 -5.18 5.74 1.25
C LEU A 111 -6.17 6.71 0.61
N LEU A 112 -7.42 6.75 1.10
CA LEU A 112 -8.46 7.67 0.62
C LEU A 112 -8.34 9.04 1.29
N LEU A 113 -7.09 9.49 1.42
CA LEU A 113 -6.73 10.83 1.86
C LEU A 113 -6.68 11.75 0.62
N PRO A 114 -7.00 13.05 0.77
CA PRO A 114 -6.97 14.03 -0.32
C PRO A 114 -5.75 13.92 -1.24
N SER A 115 -4.54 13.97 -0.68
CA SER A 115 -3.31 13.94 -1.46
C SER A 115 -3.08 12.63 -2.21
N TYR A 116 -3.75 11.55 -1.83
CA TYR A 116 -3.49 10.20 -2.35
C TYR A 116 -4.65 9.68 -3.21
N ASP A 117 -5.86 10.20 -3.07
CA ASP A 117 -7.04 9.71 -3.77
C ASP A 117 -7.28 10.43 -5.10
N ILE A 118 -6.95 9.74 -6.20
CA ILE A 118 -7.12 10.24 -7.57
C ILE A 118 -8.58 10.61 -7.89
N THR A 119 -9.58 10.06 -7.18
CA THR A 119 -10.98 10.43 -7.45
C THR A 119 -11.38 11.80 -6.96
N MET A 120 -10.50 12.47 -6.21
CA MET A 120 -10.71 13.87 -5.81
C MET A 120 -10.36 14.86 -6.90
N GLY A 121 -9.87 14.36 -8.03
CA GLY A 121 -9.45 15.17 -9.15
C GLY A 121 -8.05 15.73 -8.96
N SER A 122 -7.51 16.26 -10.05
CA SER A 122 -6.14 16.75 -10.14
C SER A 122 -5.80 17.92 -9.23
N ASN A 123 -6.79 18.59 -8.63
CA ASN A 123 -6.57 19.74 -7.76
C ASN A 123 -6.20 19.33 -6.32
N VAL A 124 -6.57 18.11 -5.94
CA VAL A 124 -6.46 17.62 -4.56
C VAL A 124 -5.47 16.46 -4.48
N TYR A 125 -5.46 15.61 -5.50
CA TYR A 125 -4.51 14.52 -5.62
C TYR A 125 -3.10 15.05 -5.91
N ASP A 126 -2.14 14.64 -5.08
CA ASP A 126 -0.72 14.93 -5.23
C ASP A 126 0.00 13.67 -5.72
N GLU A 127 0.26 13.63 -7.03
CA GLU A 127 1.00 12.55 -7.68
C GLU A 127 2.37 12.34 -7.03
N VAL A 128 3.04 13.40 -6.58
CA VAL A 128 4.38 13.31 -6.00
C VAL A 128 4.32 12.68 -4.62
N GLU A 129 3.34 13.05 -3.77
CA GLU A 129 3.15 12.37 -2.47
C GLU A 129 2.80 10.89 -2.64
N ALA A 130 1.94 10.56 -3.61
CA ALA A 130 1.57 9.19 -3.88
C ALA A 130 2.77 8.34 -4.36
N VAL A 131 3.64 8.89 -5.20
CA VAL A 131 4.90 8.23 -5.60
C VAL A 131 5.86 8.11 -4.43
N ASN A 132 6.03 9.17 -3.63
CA ASN A 132 6.90 9.15 -2.45
C ASN A 132 6.47 8.07 -1.46
N PHE A 133 5.16 7.87 -1.30
CA PHE A 133 4.62 6.77 -0.49
C PHE A 133 5.03 5.41 -1.04
N CYS A 134 4.92 5.20 -2.35
CA CYS A 134 5.35 3.94 -2.98
C CYS A 134 6.86 3.69 -2.85
N VAL A 135 7.69 4.74 -2.97
CA VAL A 135 9.14 4.66 -2.79
C VAL A 135 9.51 4.38 -1.33
N ALA A 136 8.84 5.03 -0.37
CA ALA A 136 9.04 4.72 1.04
C ALA A 136 8.62 3.28 1.37
N LEU A 137 7.52 2.80 0.78
CA LEU A 137 7.06 1.43 0.94
C LEU A 137 8.02 0.40 0.32
N SER A 138 8.65 0.72 -0.81
CA SER A 138 9.67 -0.17 -1.39
C SER A 138 10.90 -0.26 -0.51
N LYS A 139 11.40 0.86 0.02
CA LYS A 139 12.52 0.85 0.98
C LYS A 139 12.21 0.01 2.22
N PHE A 140 11.01 0.14 2.77
CA PHE A 140 10.57 -0.67 3.90
C PHE A 140 10.64 -2.17 3.60
N LEU A 141 10.26 -2.58 2.38
CA LEU A 141 10.33 -3.98 1.95
C LEU A 141 11.78 -4.47 1.83
N ASP A 142 12.66 -3.66 1.24
CA ASP A 142 14.08 -3.99 1.07
C ASP A 142 14.80 -4.13 2.43
N GLU A 143 14.52 -3.21 3.37
CA GLU A 143 15.04 -3.27 4.75
C GLU A 143 14.55 -4.52 5.49
N THR A 144 13.30 -4.94 5.25
CA THR A 144 12.74 -6.10 5.93
C THR A 144 13.30 -7.40 5.37
N ASP A 145 13.44 -7.51 4.05
CA ASP A 145 13.99 -8.70 3.41
C ASP A 145 15.49 -8.87 3.76
N SER A 146 16.27 -7.79 3.82
CA SER A 146 17.69 -7.83 4.25
C SER A 146 17.90 -8.17 5.73
N ALA A 147 16.96 -7.77 6.61
CA ALA A 147 17.02 -8.11 8.03
C ALA A 147 16.91 -9.63 8.29
N ASP A 148 16.26 -10.39 7.40
CA ASP A 148 16.18 -11.84 7.54
C ASP A 148 17.46 -12.56 7.11
N ASP A 149 18.25 -11.97 6.21
CA ASP A 149 19.56 -12.51 5.82
C ASP A 149 20.59 -12.37 6.94
N SER A 150 20.63 -11.20 7.59
CA SER A 150 21.54 -10.97 8.71
C SER A 150 21.34 -11.99 9.84
N LYS A 151 20.09 -12.32 10.19
CA LYS A 151 19.79 -13.35 11.19
C LYS A 151 20.23 -14.74 10.76
N LYS A 152 20.22 -15.02 9.46
CA LYS A 152 20.63 -16.32 8.93
C LYS A 152 22.15 -16.47 9.00
N GLU A 153 22.89 -15.41 8.68
CA GLU A 153 24.34 -15.37 8.86
C GLU A 153 24.73 -15.52 10.33
N GLU A 154 24.10 -14.77 11.24
CA GLU A 154 24.32 -14.93 12.69
C GLU A 154 24.05 -16.36 13.18
N LEU A 155 23.01 -17.00 12.64
CA LEU A 155 22.64 -18.36 13.01
C LEU A 155 23.57 -19.41 12.41
N ASP A 156 24.13 -19.16 11.22
CA ASP A 156 25.15 -20.01 10.61
C ASP A 156 26.52 -19.84 11.28
N ASP A 157 26.89 -18.63 11.70
CA ASP A 157 28.07 -18.38 12.53
C ASP A 157 27.96 -19.08 13.88
N PHE A 158 26.80 -19.01 14.52
CA PHE A 158 26.52 -19.75 15.75
C PHE A 158 26.64 -21.27 15.54
N ARG A 159 26.14 -21.80 14.41
CA ARG A 159 26.28 -23.21 14.06
C ARG A 159 27.74 -23.61 13.84
N GLN A 160 28.53 -22.77 13.17
CA GLN A 160 29.96 -23.01 12.96
C GLN A 160 30.71 -23.03 14.29
N GLN A 161 30.41 -22.09 15.19
CA GLN A 161 31.01 -22.04 16.52
C GLN A 161 30.65 -23.29 17.34
N LEU A 162 29.42 -23.76 17.26
CA LEU A 162 28.96 -24.96 17.96
C LEU A 162 29.61 -26.25 17.41
N MET A 163 29.85 -26.32 16.10
CA MET A 163 30.57 -27.45 15.47
C MET A 163 32.05 -27.46 15.81
N ALA A 164 32.68 -26.29 15.97
CA ALA A 164 34.07 -26.17 16.39
C ALA A 164 34.29 -26.71 17.81
N ASP A 165 33.40 -26.38 18.73
CA ASP A 165 33.48 -26.78 20.15
C ASP A 165 33.30 -28.30 20.36
N TRP A 166 32.72 -29.00 19.37
CA TRP A 166 32.51 -30.47 19.42
C TRP A 166 33.65 -31.26 18.78
N GLY A 167 34.57 -30.61 18.08
CA GLY A 167 35.68 -31.23 17.36
C GLY A 167 36.97 -31.39 18.17
N GLU A 168 37.03 -30.88 19.40
CA GLU A 168 38.29 -30.76 20.17
C GLU A 168 38.60 -31.92 21.14
N ASP A 169 37.86 -33.02 21.11
CA ASP A 169 38.20 -34.23 21.88
C ASP A 169 38.81 -35.33 20.98
N GLU A 170 39.95 -35.07 20.35
CA GLU A 170 40.90 -36.13 20.00
C GLU A 170 42.16 -36.03 20.89
N PRO A 171 42.33 -36.93 21.87
CA PRO A 171 43.62 -37.07 22.54
C PRO A 171 44.63 -37.69 21.56
N GLU A 172 45.52 -36.86 21.04
CA GLU A 172 46.75 -37.30 20.37
C GLU A 172 47.71 -37.92 21.40
N ASP A 173 47.72 -39.25 21.47
CA ASP A 173 48.87 -40.02 21.89
C ASP A 173 49.28 -40.91 20.70
N GLU A 174 50.35 -40.56 19.98
CA GLU A 174 51.52 -41.43 19.75
C GLU A 174 52.64 -40.68 18.99
N PRO A 175 53.92 -40.83 19.41
CA PRO A 175 55.05 -40.10 18.84
C PRO A 175 55.84 -40.89 17.77
N SER A 176 56.68 -40.13 17.07
CA SER A 176 57.89 -40.51 16.32
C SER A 176 57.76 -41.32 15.02
N ASP A 177 58.18 -40.74 13.89
CA ASP A 177 59.54 -41.00 13.42
C ASP A 177 59.99 -40.06 12.30
N GLU A 178 61.30 -39.77 12.36
CA GLU A 178 62.08 -38.86 11.54
C GLU A 178 62.15 -39.30 10.07
N VAL A 179 61.85 -38.39 9.12
CA VAL A 179 62.42 -38.45 7.78
C VAL A 179 62.82 -37.05 7.31
N GLN A 180 64.13 -36.80 7.38
CA GLN A 180 64.84 -35.73 6.68
C GLN A 180 64.69 -35.92 5.16
N GLY A 181 64.18 -34.90 4.48
CA GLY A 181 64.03 -34.85 3.02
C GLY A 181 64.12 -33.42 2.52
N ASP A 182 65.35 -32.96 2.36
CA ASP A 182 65.81 -31.80 1.59
C ASP A 182 65.12 -31.73 0.21
N ILE A 183 64.67 -30.55 -0.23
CA ILE A 183 64.59 -30.07 -1.64
C ILE A 183 63.95 -28.67 -1.70
N SER A 184 64.80 -27.71 -2.08
CA SER A 184 64.61 -26.65 -3.09
C SER A 184 63.71 -25.43 -2.80
N ASP A 185 64.41 -24.35 -2.46
CA ASP A 185 64.35 -23.01 -3.08
C ASP A 185 63.22 -22.77 -4.10
N SER A 186 62.29 -21.89 -3.70
CA SER A 186 61.72 -20.79 -4.51
C SER A 186 60.89 -19.91 -3.57
N GLU A 187 61.54 -18.95 -2.91
CA GLU A 187 60.87 -17.86 -2.18
C GLU A 187 60.24 -16.89 -3.19
N GLU A 188 59.00 -17.18 -3.58
CA GLU A 188 58.10 -16.21 -4.19
C GLU A 188 57.37 -15.47 -3.06
N LEU A 189 57.65 -14.17 -2.94
CA LEU A 189 57.07 -13.30 -1.91
C LEU A 189 55.54 -13.34 -1.99
N PRO A 190 54.81 -13.52 -0.86
CA PRO A 190 53.36 -13.48 -0.87
C PRO A 190 52.93 -12.08 -1.29
N ALA A 191 52.25 -12.00 -2.44
CA ALA A 191 51.61 -10.78 -2.88
C ALA A 191 50.74 -10.26 -1.74
N GLU A 192 51.01 -9.03 -1.29
CA GLU A 192 50.13 -8.27 -0.41
C GLU A 192 48.72 -8.34 -0.99
N SER A 193 47.88 -9.18 -0.39
CA SER A 193 46.45 -9.21 -0.65
C SER A 193 45.93 -7.83 -0.31
N GLU A 194 45.62 -7.04 -1.34
CA GLU A 194 44.93 -5.76 -1.16
C GLU A 194 43.75 -6.00 -0.22
N PRO A 195 43.59 -5.16 0.83
CA PRO A 195 42.47 -5.30 1.75
C PRO A 195 41.18 -5.30 0.91
N PRO A 196 40.27 -6.25 1.15
CA PRO A 196 39.02 -6.35 0.40
C PRO A 196 38.39 -4.97 0.40
N GLN A 197 38.28 -4.37 -0.79
CA GLN A 197 37.59 -3.10 -0.92
C GLN A 197 36.19 -3.31 -0.35
N PRO A 198 35.72 -2.43 0.55
CA PRO A 198 34.37 -2.53 1.07
C PRO A 198 33.43 -2.59 -0.12
N GLU A 199 32.78 -3.73 -0.32
CA GLU A 199 31.77 -3.92 -1.35
C GLU A 199 30.77 -2.79 -1.16
N ALA A 200 30.71 -1.88 -2.13
CA ALA A 200 29.82 -0.74 -2.06
C ALA A 200 28.41 -1.29 -1.88
N GLU A 201 27.79 -0.99 -0.75
CA GLU A 201 26.43 -1.39 -0.42
C GLU A 201 25.54 -1.10 -1.64
N ALA A 202 24.97 -2.14 -2.23
CA ALA A 202 24.13 -2.01 -3.40
C ALA A 202 22.93 -1.13 -3.03
N GLU A 203 22.88 0.09 -3.59
CA GLU A 203 21.78 1.00 -3.31
C GLU A 203 20.44 0.31 -3.67
N PRO A 204 19.39 0.48 -2.83
CA PRO A 204 18.09 -0.13 -3.06
C PRO A 204 17.57 0.32 -4.43
N SER A 205 17.47 -0.63 -5.36
CA SER A 205 17.12 -0.33 -6.74
C SER A 205 15.64 -0.60 -6.97
N PHE A 206 14.89 0.49 -7.06
CA PHE A 206 13.52 0.46 -7.57
C PHE A 206 13.53 0.95 -9.02
N ARG A 207 12.70 0.32 -9.86
CA ARG A 207 12.52 0.74 -11.26
C ARG A 207 11.14 1.34 -11.43
N MET A 208 11.08 2.54 -12.00
CA MET A 208 9.82 3.16 -12.39
C MET A 208 9.56 2.92 -13.88
N ALA A 209 8.37 2.42 -14.23
CA ALA A 209 7.99 2.20 -15.62
C ALA A 209 6.52 2.58 -15.89
N SER A 210 6.24 3.05 -17.11
CA SER A 210 4.86 3.23 -17.56
C SER A 210 4.26 1.88 -17.95
N MET A 211 3.09 1.54 -17.41
CA MET A 211 2.42 0.27 -17.75
C MET A 211 2.16 0.13 -19.26
N PHE A 212 1.97 1.25 -19.97
CA PHE A 212 1.66 1.29 -21.39
C PHE A 212 2.77 1.89 -22.26
N GLY A 213 3.87 2.38 -21.66
CA GLY A 213 4.85 3.21 -22.35
C GLY A 213 4.19 4.47 -22.93
N ASP A 214 4.43 4.71 -24.22
CA ASP A 214 3.83 5.81 -24.99
C ASP A 214 2.57 5.39 -25.77
N ALA A 215 2.02 4.19 -25.51
CA ALA A 215 0.88 3.69 -26.26
C ALA A 215 -0.39 4.51 -25.99
N THR A 216 -1.16 4.75 -27.05
CA THR A 216 -2.49 5.40 -26.95
C THR A 216 -3.56 4.46 -27.45
N PHE A 217 -4.64 4.32 -26.68
CA PHE A 217 -5.72 3.41 -26.98
C PHE A 217 -6.95 4.17 -27.50
N LYS A 218 -7.56 3.62 -28.55
CA LYS A 218 -8.87 4.04 -29.04
C LYS A 218 -9.88 2.98 -28.63
N LYS A 219 -11.03 3.40 -28.11
CA LYS A 219 -12.11 2.48 -27.77
C LYS A 219 -12.57 1.74 -29.03
N GLY A 220 -12.44 0.41 -28.99
CA GLY A 220 -12.68 -0.45 -30.14
C GLY A 220 -12.58 -1.93 -29.77
N PRO A 221 -13.00 -2.84 -30.67
CA PRO A 221 -12.96 -4.28 -30.42
C PRO A 221 -11.54 -4.84 -30.24
N ASP A 222 -10.52 -4.12 -30.72
CA ASP A 222 -9.10 -4.47 -30.64
C ASP A 222 -8.39 -3.83 -29.44
N MET A 223 -9.09 -3.04 -28.61
CA MET A 223 -8.50 -2.34 -27.47
C MET A 223 -7.89 -3.33 -26.47
N PHE A 224 -8.58 -4.44 -26.20
CA PHE A 224 -8.12 -5.46 -25.26
C PHE A 224 -6.77 -6.05 -25.66
N ASP A 225 -6.64 -6.47 -26.93
CA ASP A 225 -5.41 -7.08 -27.44
C ASP A 225 -4.24 -6.08 -27.44
N LYS A 226 -4.50 -4.84 -27.85
CA LYS A 226 -3.48 -3.76 -27.85
C LYS A 226 -2.99 -3.41 -26.46
N VAL A 227 -3.89 -3.36 -25.48
CA VAL A 227 -3.51 -3.10 -24.09
C VAL A 227 -2.63 -4.22 -23.56
N ILE A 228 -3.01 -5.48 -23.82
CA ILE A 228 -2.20 -6.64 -23.41
C ILE A 228 -0.82 -6.62 -24.07
N GLU A 229 -0.76 -6.32 -25.37
CA GLU A 229 0.51 -6.19 -26.09
C GLU A 229 1.40 -5.11 -25.46
N ALA A 230 0.85 -3.92 -25.19
CA ALA A 230 1.59 -2.82 -24.56
C ALA A 230 2.09 -3.19 -23.16
N VAL A 231 1.25 -3.82 -22.33
CA VAL A 231 1.63 -4.30 -20.98
C VAL A 231 2.70 -5.38 -21.05
N SER A 232 2.59 -6.28 -22.04
CA SER A 232 3.57 -7.36 -22.24
C SER A 232 4.95 -6.85 -22.64
N PHE A 233 5.03 -5.66 -23.25
CA PHE A 233 6.28 -5.04 -23.66
C PHE A 233 6.87 -4.12 -22.59
N ASN A 234 6.04 -3.30 -21.93
CA ASN A 234 6.53 -2.23 -21.04
C ASN A 234 6.52 -2.58 -19.55
N ALA A 235 5.63 -3.47 -19.12
CA ALA A 235 5.34 -3.71 -17.70
C ALA A 235 5.80 -5.09 -17.22
N GLN A 236 6.90 -5.60 -17.78
CA GLN A 236 7.48 -6.87 -17.37
C GLN A 236 8.42 -6.67 -16.18
N PRO A 237 8.17 -7.30 -15.02
CA PRO A 237 9.16 -7.35 -13.96
C PRO A 237 10.39 -8.12 -14.43
N ASN A 238 11.56 -7.69 -14.00
CA ASN A 238 12.79 -8.43 -14.16
C ASN A 238 12.78 -9.68 -13.25
N GLU A 239 13.74 -10.59 -13.44
CA GLU A 239 13.77 -11.85 -12.69
C GLU A 239 13.97 -11.62 -11.17
N ASP A 240 14.78 -10.61 -10.83
CA ASP A 240 15.11 -10.10 -9.51
C ASP A 240 14.02 -9.22 -8.87
N GLU A 241 13.07 -8.70 -9.66
CA GLU A 241 12.00 -7.84 -9.14
C GLU A 241 10.84 -8.68 -8.58
N ASP A 242 10.76 -8.84 -7.25
CA ASP A 242 9.77 -9.70 -6.58
C ASP A 242 8.44 -9.01 -6.27
N THR A 243 8.42 -7.68 -6.28
CA THR A 243 7.23 -6.88 -5.98
C THR A 243 6.88 -5.94 -7.13
N LEU A 244 5.61 -5.95 -7.53
CA LEU A 244 5.03 -5.01 -8.49
C LEU A 244 4.08 -4.08 -7.75
N VAL A 245 4.36 -2.78 -7.80
CA VAL A 245 3.48 -1.74 -7.24
C VAL A 245 2.75 -1.05 -8.38
N ILE A 246 1.42 -1.06 -8.34
CA ILE A 246 0.57 -0.42 -9.34
C ILE A 246 -0.19 0.71 -8.64
N LEU A 247 0.02 1.94 -9.12
CA LEU A 247 -0.54 3.15 -8.52
C LEU A 247 -1.74 3.67 -9.30
N SER A 248 -2.85 3.93 -8.61
CA SER A 248 -4.00 4.74 -9.06
C SER A 248 -4.68 4.29 -10.35
N ALA A 249 -4.65 2.98 -10.66
CA ALA A 249 -5.36 2.42 -11.82
C ALA A 249 -6.88 2.63 -11.69
N SER A 250 -7.51 3.29 -12.67
CA SER A 250 -8.94 3.64 -12.60
C SER A 250 -9.69 3.55 -13.94
N SER A 251 -8.98 3.58 -15.07
CA SER A 251 -9.58 3.49 -16.41
C SER A 251 -9.87 2.05 -16.84
N GLU A 252 -10.63 1.94 -17.93
CA GLU A 252 -11.00 0.64 -18.53
C GLU A 252 -9.75 -0.08 -19.08
N GLU A 253 -8.87 0.68 -19.73
CA GLU A 253 -7.59 0.21 -20.26
C GLU A 253 -6.66 -0.25 -19.12
N GLU A 254 -6.57 0.53 -18.03
CA GLU A 254 -5.77 0.17 -16.86
C GLU A 254 -6.31 -1.08 -16.16
N THR A 255 -7.63 -1.20 -16.07
CA THR A 255 -8.28 -2.41 -15.57
C THR A 255 -7.89 -3.64 -16.39
N ILE A 256 -7.84 -3.54 -17.72
CA ILE A 256 -7.38 -4.63 -18.59
C ILE A 256 -5.91 -4.96 -18.33
N GLY A 257 -5.06 -3.94 -18.20
CA GLY A 257 -3.63 -4.12 -17.92
C GLY A 257 -3.36 -4.78 -16.57
N VAL A 258 -4.01 -4.32 -15.50
CA VAL A 258 -3.94 -4.92 -14.16
C VAL A 258 -4.39 -6.38 -14.19
N ARG A 259 -5.48 -6.68 -14.90
CA ARG A 259 -5.95 -8.07 -15.05
C ARG A 259 -4.90 -8.96 -15.71
N ALA A 260 -4.24 -8.47 -16.76
CA ALA A 260 -3.19 -9.21 -17.44
C ALA A 260 -1.98 -9.46 -16.54
N LEU A 261 -1.54 -8.45 -15.78
CA LEU A 261 -0.43 -8.56 -14.82
C LEU A 261 -0.76 -9.53 -13.69
N VAL A 262 -1.93 -9.42 -13.07
CA VAL A 262 -2.37 -10.31 -12.00
C VAL A 262 -2.49 -11.75 -12.49
N ALA A 263 -3.14 -11.98 -13.63
CA ALA A 263 -3.26 -13.31 -14.20
C ALA A 263 -1.90 -13.97 -14.51
N LYS A 264 -0.90 -13.16 -14.88
CA LYS A 264 0.45 -13.63 -15.19
C LYS A 264 1.30 -13.87 -13.95
N PHE A 265 1.25 -12.97 -12.97
CA PHE A 265 2.24 -12.90 -11.88
C PHE A 265 1.70 -13.22 -10.48
N GLU A 266 0.38 -13.43 -10.28
CA GLU A 266 -0.21 -13.68 -8.94
C GLU A 266 0.45 -14.83 -8.15
N LYS A 267 1.09 -15.78 -8.83
CA LYS A 267 1.71 -16.97 -8.22
C LYS A 267 3.19 -16.81 -7.93
N THR A 268 3.84 -15.87 -8.61
CA THR A 268 5.31 -15.78 -8.64
C THR A 268 5.82 -14.49 -8.02
N LYS A 269 5.00 -13.43 -7.98
CA LYS A 269 5.40 -12.10 -7.52
C LYS A 269 4.31 -11.52 -6.60
N THR A 270 4.71 -10.59 -5.75
CA THR A 270 3.78 -9.81 -4.92
C THR A 270 3.26 -8.63 -5.72
N ILE A 271 1.94 -8.39 -5.71
CA ILE A 271 1.29 -7.29 -6.44
C ILE A 271 0.59 -6.38 -5.43
N LEU A 272 1.06 -5.14 -5.34
CA LEU A 272 0.49 -4.09 -4.50
C LEU A 272 -0.35 -3.15 -5.38
N LEU A 273 -1.63 -3.03 -5.05
CA LEU A 273 -2.55 -2.10 -5.73
C LEU A 273 -2.79 -0.91 -4.80
N VAL A 274 -2.18 0.24 -5.11
CA VAL A 274 -2.26 1.45 -4.30
C VAL A 274 -3.28 2.39 -4.91
N ASN A 275 -4.37 2.66 -4.19
CA ASN A 275 -5.47 3.55 -4.59
C ASN A 275 -6.09 3.22 -5.95
N CYS A 276 -6.00 1.96 -6.37
CA CYS A 276 -6.63 1.48 -7.58
C CYS A 276 -8.14 1.33 -7.38
N GLN A 277 -8.91 1.83 -8.34
CA GLN A 277 -10.36 1.80 -8.31
C GLN A 277 -10.91 1.05 -9.51
N PHE A 278 -11.63 -0.04 -9.25
CA PHE A 278 -12.18 -0.89 -10.30
C PHE A 278 -13.70 -0.96 -10.19
N ASN A 279 -14.39 -0.64 -11.29
CA ASN A 279 -15.85 -0.75 -11.35
C ASN A 279 -16.31 -1.36 -12.69
N PRO A 280 -16.69 -2.65 -12.72
CA PRO A 280 -16.72 -3.60 -11.61
C PRO A 280 -15.31 -4.11 -11.23
N VAL A 281 -15.17 -4.69 -10.03
CA VAL A 281 -13.93 -5.35 -9.60
C VAL A 281 -13.67 -6.59 -10.47
N PRO A 282 -12.47 -6.71 -11.11
CA PRO A 282 -12.09 -7.87 -11.88
C PRO A 282 -12.15 -9.18 -11.09
N ARG A 283 -12.50 -10.26 -11.77
CA ARG A 283 -12.56 -11.60 -11.16
C ARG A 283 -11.21 -12.03 -10.59
N GLU A 284 -10.13 -11.65 -11.25
CA GLU A 284 -8.74 -11.93 -10.86
C GLU A 284 -8.41 -11.27 -9.51
N LEU A 285 -9.03 -10.13 -9.20
CA LEU A 285 -8.85 -9.41 -7.93
C LEU A 285 -9.80 -9.87 -6.81
N MET A 286 -10.64 -10.87 -7.04
CA MET A 286 -11.55 -11.38 -5.99
C MET A 286 -10.82 -12.00 -4.79
N LYS A 287 -9.55 -12.37 -4.98
CA LYS A 287 -8.66 -12.86 -3.90
C LYS A 287 -7.82 -11.75 -3.28
N ALA A 288 -7.82 -10.55 -3.84
CA ALA A 288 -7.01 -9.45 -3.35
C ALA A 288 -7.53 -8.98 -2.00
N GLU A 289 -6.63 -8.83 -1.03
CA GLU A 289 -7.00 -8.42 0.32
C GLU A 289 -6.65 -6.94 0.55
N THR A 290 -7.61 -6.15 1.03
CA THR A 290 -7.30 -4.78 1.46
C THR A 290 -6.58 -4.82 2.79
N ILE A 291 -5.28 -4.53 2.76
CA ILE A 291 -4.40 -4.63 3.94
C ILE A 291 -4.34 -3.33 4.73
N TYR A 292 -4.52 -2.20 4.04
CA TYR A 292 -4.53 -0.87 4.64
C TYR A 292 -5.63 -0.04 4.01
N TYR A 293 -6.47 0.59 4.84
CA TYR A 293 -7.59 1.41 4.39
C TYR A 293 -7.75 2.59 5.34
N LEU A 294 -7.79 3.81 4.81
CA LEU A 294 -8.06 5.01 5.60
C LEU A 294 -9.00 5.93 4.83
N LEU A 295 -10.22 6.12 5.34
CA LEU A 295 -11.23 7.00 4.75
C LEU A 295 -11.77 7.97 5.81
N PRO A 296 -11.34 9.24 5.79
CA PRO A 296 -11.91 10.29 6.62
C PRO A 296 -13.20 10.85 5.99
N LEU A 297 -14.22 11.04 6.82
CA LEU A 297 -15.57 11.50 6.45
C LEU A 297 -16.09 12.50 7.49
N VAL A 298 -17.04 13.34 7.09
CA VAL A 298 -17.78 14.22 8.00
C VAL A 298 -19.27 14.02 7.77
N ALA A 299 -19.99 13.79 8.87
CA ALA A 299 -21.43 13.57 8.83
C ALA A 299 -22.18 14.91 8.72
N LYS A 300 -22.80 15.17 7.56
CA LYS A 300 -23.62 16.36 7.34
C LYS A 300 -25.12 16.03 7.42
N PRO A 301 -25.95 16.85 8.08
CA PRO A 301 -27.40 16.70 8.01
C PRO A 301 -27.89 16.97 6.57
N LYS A 302 -28.86 16.15 6.13
CA LYS A 302 -29.39 16.17 4.75
C LYS A 302 -30.04 17.51 4.36
N GLU A 303 -30.64 18.18 5.34
CA GLU A 303 -31.52 19.34 5.16
C GLU A 303 -31.02 20.54 5.96
N ALA A 304 -29.72 20.82 5.93
CA ALA A 304 -29.20 22.10 6.43
C ALA A 304 -29.66 23.23 5.48
N SER A 305 -30.95 23.58 5.54
CA SER A 305 -31.50 24.79 4.95
C SER A 305 -31.02 25.98 5.78
N THR A 306 -29.81 26.43 5.47
CA THR A 306 -29.33 27.82 5.50
C THR A 306 -29.39 28.65 6.79
N GLN A 307 -30.08 28.32 7.90
CA GLN A 307 -30.36 29.35 8.93
C GLN A 307 -30.43 28.94 10.42
N SER A 308 -29.83 27.83 10.87
CA SER A 308 -29.65 27.64 12.32
C SER A 308 -28.19 27.78 12.73
N GLU A 309 -27.82 28.97 13.21
CA GLU A 309 -26.51 29.32 13.82
C GLU A 309 -26.21 28.57 15.14
N GLY A 310 -26.96 27.50 15.44
CA GLY A 310 -26.61 26.58 16.52
C GLY A 310 -25.52 25.63 16.03
N SER A 311 -24.26 25.98 16.30
CA SER A 311 -23.08 25.16 16.02
C SER A 311 -23.14 23.84 16.81
N MET A 312 -23.94 22.86 16.35
CA MET A 312 -23.64 21.47 16.64
C MET A 312 -22.43 21.09 15.81
N GLU A 313 -21.35 20.76 16.50
CA GLU A 313 -20.15 20.21 15.88
C GLU A 313 -20.54 18.96 15.07
N GLN A 314 -20.21 18.95 13.78
CA GLN A 314 -20.55 17.83 12.89
C GLN A 314 -19.69 16.63 13.27
N PRO A 315 -20.27 15.43 13.45
CA PRO A 315 -19.47 14.26 13.79
C PRO A 315 -18.44 13.95 12.71
N LYS A 316 -17.19 13.81 13.13
CA LYS A 316 -16.10 13.35 12.26
C LYS A 316 -16.11 11.83 12.29
N VAL A 317 -15.81 11.20 11.16
CA VAL A 317 -15.88 9.74 11.02
C VAL A 317 -14.63 9.28 10.30
N VAL A 318 -13.96 8.25 10.81
CA VAL A 318 -12.84 7.61 10.14
C VAL A 318 -13.14 6.14 10.00
N VAL A 319 -13.08 5.63 8.77
CA VAL A 319 -13.08 4.19 8.52
C VAL A 319 -11.64 3.77 8.33
N LEU A 320 -11.17 2.89 9.20
CA LEU A 320 -9.79 2.42 9.24
C LEU A 320 -9.76 0.90 9.05
N ARG A 321 -8.72 0.42 8.37
CA ARG A 321 -8.33 -0.98 8.41
C ARG A 321 -6.82 -1.11 8.42
N ARG A 322 -6.33 -1.96 9.31
CA ARG A 322 -4.92 -2.38 9.40
C ARG A 322 -4.89 -3.88 9.56
N PHE A 323 -4.54 -4.61 8.51
CA PHE A 323 -4.55 -6.06 8.51
C PHE A 323 -3.64 -6.60 9.63
N PRO A 324 -4.09 -7.58 10.44
CA PRO A 324 -5.22 -8.47 10.21
C PRO A 324 -6.55 -8.03 10.86
N ARG A 325 -6.64 -6.78 11.34
CA ARG A 325 -7.86 -6.27 11.98
C ARG A 325 -8.99 -6.11 10.96
N ASP A 326 -10.20 -6.15 11.50
CA ASP A 326 -11.45 -5.88 10.78
C ASP A 326 -11.52 -4.39 10.36
N PHE A 327 -12.52 -4.02 9.56
CA PHE A 327 -12.80 -2.61 9.31
C PHE A 327 -13.38 -1.98 10.58
N GLU A 328 -12.75 -0.92 11.05
CA GLU A 328 -13.11 -0.20 12.26
C GLU A 328 -13.67 1.18 11.89
N VAL A 329 -14.80 1.55 12.49
CA VAL A 329 -15.40 2.88 12.31
C VAL A 329 -15.24 3.66 13.61
N TYR A 330 -14.41 4.70 13.52
CA TYR A 330 -14.19 5.65 14.59
C TYR A 330 -15.05 6.88 14.35
N MET A 331 -15.62 7.43 15.41
CA MET A 331 -16.39 8.68 15.35
C MET A 331 -15.91 9.64 16.43
N ASP A 332 -15.88 10.93 16.11
CA ASP A 332 -15.60 11.98 17.07
C ASP A 332 -16.81 12.92 17.16
N PHE A 333 -17.27 13.13 18.39
CA PHE A 333 -18.37 14.00 18.77
C PHE A 333 -17.90 15.17 19.67
N GLY A 334 -16.65 15.60 19.49
CA GLY A 334 -16.00 16.70 20.22
C GLY A 334 -15.11 16.25 21.40
N LYS A 335 -14.77 14.96 21.49
CA LYS A 335 -13.94 14.39 22.58
C LYS A 335 -12.78 13.52 22.08
N GLY A 336 -12.53 13.53 20.78
CA GLY A 336 -11.60 12.62 20.12
C GLY A 336 -12.30 11.38 19.56
N PHE A 337 -11.60 10.66 18.69
CA PHE A 337 -12.11 9.47 18.03
C PHE A 337 -12.31 8.31 19.01
N GLU A 338 -13.51 7.75 19.01
CA GLU A 338 -13.85 6.52 19.73
C GLU A 338 -14.30 5.43 18.74
N LEU A 339 -13.94 4.17 19.02
CA LEU A 339 -14.39 3.04 18.22
C LEU A 339 -15.89 2.83 18.43
N THR A 340 -16.67 2.91 17.35
CA THR A 340 -18.14 2.77 17.42
C THR A 340 -18.67 1.48 16.81
N GLU A 341 -18.00 0.97 15.77
CA GLU A 341 -18.36 -0.26 15.08
C GLU A 341 -17.10 -0.96 14.57
N SER A 342 -17.13 -2.29 14.52
CA SER A 342 -16.10 -3.11 13.88
C SER A 342 -16.79 -4.18 13.03
N VAL A 343 -16.32 -4.37 11.79
CA VAL A 343 -16.95 -5.24 10.81
C VAL A 343 -15.93 -6.02 9.99
N GLY A 344 -16.04 -7.34 10.05
CA GLY A 344 -15.17 -8.23 9.28
C GLY A 344 -15.43 -8.18 7.78
N VAL A 345 -14.38 -8.47 7.03
CA VAL A 345 -14.33 -8.48 5.55
C VAL A 345 -15.43 -9.33 4.92
N ASN A 346 -15.80 -10.43 5.56
CA ASN A 346 -16.85 -11.34 5.08
C ASN A 346 -18.24 -10.69 5.02
N GLN A 347 -18.46 -9.59 5.76
CA GLN A 347 -19.75 -8.89 5.80
C GLN A 347 -19.82 -7.71 4.84
N VAL A 348 -18.71 -7.00 4.64
CA VAL A 348 -18.66 -5.76 3.85
C VAL A 348 -17.97 -5.90 2.50
N GLY A 349 -17.30 -7.04 2.27
CA GLY A 349 -16.47 -7.27 1.09
C GLY A 349 -15.02 -6.84 1.31
N ARG A 350 -14.16 -7.30 0.40
CA ARG A 350 -12.70 -7.08 0.46
C ARG A 350 -12.32 -5.63 0.23
N THR A 351 -13.12 -4.87 -0.51
CA THR A 351 -12.91 -3.44 -0.78
C THR A 351 -13.33 -2.53 0.38
N GLY A 352 -13.96 -3.07 1.42
CA GLY A 352 -14.45 -2.32 2.57
C GLY A 352 -15.94 -1.94 2.50
N PRO A 353 -16.46 -1.33 3.59
CA PRO A 353 -17.86 -0.97 3.72
C PRO A 353 -18.27 0.08 2.69
N THR A 354 -19.49 -0.07 2.14
CA THR A 354 -20.06 0.98 1.29
C THR A 354 -20.38 2.23 2.11
N LEU A 355 -20.38 3.40 1.46
CA LEU A 355 -20.77 4.65 2.11
C LEU A 355 -22.19 4.59 2.68
N GLU A 356 -23.13 3.85 2.07
CA GLU A 356 -24.47 3.69 2.65
C GLU A 356 -24.44 2.89 3.95
N TRP A 357 -23.60 1.86 4.03
CA TRP A 357 -23.42 1.09 5.25
C TRP A 357 -22.87 1.97 6.38
N VAL A 358 -21.81 2.74 6.09
CA VAL A 358 -21.21 3.68 7.05
C VAL A 358 -22.24 4.73 7.48
N ALA A 359 -23.00 5.29 6.54
CA ALA A 359 -24.04 6.29 6.82
C ALA A 359 -25.12 5.76 7.76
N GLY A 360 -25.53 4.50 7.58
CA GLY A 360 -26.47 3.82 8.47
C GLY A 360 -25.96 3.70 9.90
N ARG A 361 -24.66 3.39 10.08
CA ARG A 361 -24.02 3.30 11.40
C ARG A 361 -23.89 4.66 12.08
N VAL A 362 -23.41 5.66 11.34
CA VAL A 362 -23.32 7.05 11.81
C VAL A 362 -24.70 7.54 12.27
N LYS A 363 -25.74 7.33 11.45
CA LYS A 363 -27.11 7.72 11.82
C LYS A 363 -27.55 7.08 13.12
N ARG A 364 -27.34 5.77 13.30
CA ARG A 364 -27.70 5.05 14.53
C ARG A 364 -26.99 5.62 15.76
N GLN A 365 -25.70 5.92 15.65
CA GLN A 365 -24.91 6.47 16.76
C GLN A 365 -25.37 7.89 17.12
N MET A 366 -25.65 8.73 16.13
CA MET A 366 -26.22 10.06 16.36
C MET A 366 -27.59 9.99 17.05
N ASP A 367 -28.46 9.08 16.58
CA ASP A 367 -29.81 8.93 17.13
C ASP A 367 -29.75 8.42 18.59
N ALA A 368 -28.81 7.52 18.92
CA ALA A 368 -28.62 7.00 20.29
C ALA A 368 -28.11 8.04 21.29
N ARG A 369 -27.35 9.05 20.83
CA ARG A 369 -26.81 10.15 21.68
C ARG A 369 -27.75 11.34 21.82
N SER A 370 -28.81 11.39 21.01
CA SER A 370 -29.80 12.47 21.04
C SER A 370 -30.87 12.26 22.13
N PHE A 371 -30.81 11.15 22.86
CA PHE A 371 -31.58 10.84 24.05
C PHE A 371 -30.71 10.97 25.30
#